data_AF-A0A6L6PNJ5-F1
#
_entry.id   AF-A0A6L6PNJ5-F1
#
_cell.length_a   1.000
_cell.length_b   1.000
_cell.length_c   1.000
_cell.angle_alpha   90.00
_cell.angle_beta   90.00
_cell.angle_gamma   90.00
#
_symmetry.space_group_name_H-M   'P 1'
#
loop_
_entity.id
_entity.type
_entity.pdbx_description
1 polymer ?
#
loop_
_entity_poly.entity_id
_entity_poly.type
_entity_poly.pdbx_seq_one_letter_code
_entity_poly.pdbx_strand_id
1 'polypeptide(L)'
;MKAMRLTRDKADTLLLLAAALMVLAPHFAHLPPWIGALSCLTLLWRAALTWLGKRMPPVWLLAPVAMAAMAGVYASYRTLLGRDAGVAMLALLLAFKLLEMHARRDLFVVTFLSFFVLLTNFLYSQSIPAALWVALTLVVLLTAQLSFQYTGAVPPLRQRLRTAATLCALAAPLAAVLFIGFPRIQGPLWGLPGDASGGRTGLSDSMAPGSLSSLAQSDEPAFRVRFADAVPAQRQLYWRSIVLGDYDGRTWTRVPRKRGLQRLEIAVQARGQPVRYEVTMEASHTRWLALLELAGPELRLPGQRLRDTDEMEQYTADPVDQRLRFGASAYLSYTLQAGEQPQRMARWLELPAGYNPRTLAWARQLRASVAGAAAGDMGEPAGGVGDAANGATGGANGAADGATAGATDGAVGAQRRHLWRRHQENEHRAPDGGRGARE
;
A
#
# COMPACT_ATOMS: atom_id res chain seq x y z
N MET A 1 -38.76 -5.01 -40.46
CA MET A 1 -37.91 -3.91 -39.95
C MET A 1 -36.76 -3.68 -40.94
N LYS A 2 -36.82 -2.60 -41.73
CA LYS A 2 -35.75 -2.23 -42.68
C LYS A 2 -34.54 -1.77 -41.87
N ALA A 3 -33.50 -2.60 -41.78
CA ALA A 3 -32.20 -2.17 -41.25
C ALA A 3 -31.72 -0.99 -42.10
N MET A 4 -31.63 0.20 -41.51
CA MET A 4 -30.95 1.34 -42.11
C MET A 4 -29.53 0.89 -42.46
N ARG A 5 -29.28 0.60 -43.74
CA ARG A 5 -27.94 0.29 -44.22
C ARG A 5 -27.13 1.58 -44.13
N LEU A 6 -26.44 1.78 -43.00
CA LEU A 6 -25.39 2.78 -42.87
C LEU A 6 -24.45 2.65 -44.06
N THR A 7 -24.08 3.77 -44.67
CA THR A 7 -23.08 3.76 -45.75
C THR A 7 -21.78 3.15 -45.21
N ARG A 8 -21.08 2.42 -46.08
CA ARG A 8 -19.85 1.69 -45.76
C ARG A 8 -18.87 2.51 -44.90
N ASP A 9 -18.59 3.74 -45.34
CA ASP A 9 -17.64 4.62 -44.66
C ASP A 9 -18.10 5.02 -43.26
N LYS A 10 -19.41 5.15 -43.02
CA LYS A 10 -19.96 5.44 -41.70
C LYS A 10 -19.78 4.24 -40.77
N ALA A 11 -20.06 3.03 -41.24
CA ALA A 11 -19.89 1.81 -40.45
C ALA A 11 -18.42 1.59 -40.06
N ASP A 12 -17.49 1.80 -40.99
CA ASP A 12 -16.06 1.66 -40.75
C ASP A 12 -15.53 2.72 -39.79
N THR A 13 -16.00 3.97 -39.92
CA THR A 13 -15.65 5.05 -38.98
C THR A 13 -16.20 4.79 -37.59
N LEU A 14 -17.44 4.29 -37.47
CA LEU A 14 -18.02 3.92 -36.16
C LEU A 14 -17.27 2.77 -35.51
N LEU A 15 -16.80 1.79 -36.29
CA LEU A 15 -15.97 0.71 -35.77
C LEU A 15 -14.62 1.24 -35.25
N LEU A 16 -14.00 2.19 -35.94
CA LEU A 16 -12.77 2.84 -35.48
C LEU A 16 -13.01 3.65 -34.20
N LEU A 17 -14.13 4.37 -34.09
CA LEU A 17 -14.50 5.10 -32.87
C LEU A 17 -14.73 4.15 -31.69
N ALA A 18 -15.37 3.00 -31.93
CA ALA A 18 -15.55 1.96 -30.92
C ALA A 18 -14.19 1.40 -30.47
N ALA A 19 -13.27 1.12 -31.42
CA ALA A 19 -11.92 0.68 -31.10
C ALA A 19 -11.17 1.73 -30.25
N ALA A 20 -11.23 3.01 -30.63
CA ALA A 20 -10.60 4.09 -29.88
C ALA A 20 -11.19 4.27 -28.47
N LEU A 21 -12.51 4.11 -28.32
CA LEU A 21 -13.14 4.12 -27.00
C LEU A 21 -12.67 2.94 -26.14
N MET A 22 -12.54 1.74 -26.70
CA MET A 22 -11.99 0.58 -25.99
C MET A 22 -10.53 0.78 -25.59
N VAL A 23 -9.74 1.47 -26.42
CA VAL A 23 -8.35 1.84 -26.13
C VAL A 23 -8.29 2.81 -24.95
N LEU A 24 -9.19 3.80 -24.87
CA LEU A 24 -9.22 4.83 -23.83
C LEU A 24 -9.90 4.41 -22.52
N ALA A 25 -10.81 3.44 -22.58
CA ALA A 25 -11.60 2.97 -21.44
C ALA A 25 -10.77 2.67 -20.16
N PRO A 26 -9.67 1.90 -20.21
CA PRO A 26 -8.89 1.61 -19.00
C PRO A 26 -8.15 2.84 -18.45
N HIS A 27 -7.88 3.85 -19.28
CA HIS A 27 -7.19 5.07 -18.86
C HIS A 27 -8.10 6.01 -18.08
N PHE A 28 -9.43 5.92 -18.22
CA PHE A 28 -10.36 6.77 -17.45
C PHE A 28 -10.28 6.58 -15.94
N ALA A 29 -9.81 5.43 -15.46
CA ALA A 29 -9.57 5.20 -14.04
C ALA A 29 -8.35 5.98 -13.50
N HIS A 30 -7.44 6.41 -14.37
CA HIS A 30 -6.15 7.03 -14.00
C HIS A 30 -6.05 8.49 -14.44
N LEU A 31 -6.85 8.90 -15.43
CA LEU A 31 -6.86 10.26 -15.95
C LEU A 31 -7.76 11.17 -15.10
N PRO A 32 -7.40 12.46 -14.94
CA PRO A 32 -8.28 13.48 -14.39
C PRO A 32 -9.66 13.43 -15.08
N PRO A 33 -10.76 13.55 -14.33
CA PRO A 33 -12.11 13.40 -14.87
C PRO A 33 -12.41 14.33 -16.05
N TRP A 34 -11.83 15.53 -16.06
CA TRP A 34 -12.00 16.49 -17.14
C TRP A 34 -11.40 16.01 -18.47
N ILE A 35 -10.29 15.25 -18.45
CA ILE A 35 -9.65 14.68 -19.65
C ILE A 35 -10.50 13.55 -20.21
N GLY A 36 -11.00 12.68 -19.32
CA GLY A 36 -11.94 11.62 -19.70
C GLY A 36 -13.21 12.20 -20.32
N ALA A 37 -13.79 13.22 -19.69
CA ALA A 37 -14.98 13.91 -20.18
C ALA A 37 -14.74 14.55 -21.56
N LEU A 38 -13.62 15.26 -21.75
CA LEU A 38 -13.27 15.89 -23.02
C LEU A 38 -13.05 14.86 -24.14
N SER A 39 -12.39 13.74 -23.82
CA SER A 39 -12.16 12.63 -24.75
C SER A 39 -13.47 11.95 -25.16
N CYS A 40 -14.37 11.70 -24.20
CA CYS A 40 -15.70 11.16 -24.49
C CYS A 40 -16.55 12.13 -25.32
N LEU A 41 -16.54 13.43 -24.97
CA LEU A 41 -17.30 14.44 -25.69
C LEU A 41 -16.85 14.57 -27.15
N THR A 42 -15.55 14.55 -27.41
CA THR A 42 -14.99 14.62 -28.77
C THR A 42 -15.30 13.37 -29.59
N LEU A 43 -15.24 12.18 -28.99
CA LEU A 43 -15.65 10.92 -29.64
C LEU A 43 -17.14 10.90 -29.97
N LEU A 44 -18.00 11.32 -29.02
CA LEU A 44 -19.45 11.41 -29.22
C LEU A 44 -19.80 12.44 -30.29
N TRP A 45 -19.12 13.59 -30.29
CA TRP A 45 -19.28 14.61 -31.31
C TRP A 45 -18.91 14.09 -32.70
N ARG A 46 -17.79 13.35 -32.81
CA ARG A 46 -17.37 12.71 -34.06
C ARG A 46 -18.37 11.64 -34.52
N ALA A 47 -18.91 10.83 -33.60
CA ALA A 47 -19.94 9.84 -33.90
C ALA A 47 -21.21 10.52 -34.41
N ALA A 48 -21.65 11.61 -33.76
CA ALA A 48 -22.82 12.39 -34.16
C ALA A 48 -22.63 13.00 -35.56
N LEU A 49 -21.48 13.63 -35.84
CA LEU A 49 -21.16 14.18 -37.17
C LEU A 49 -21.21 13.10 -38.25
N THR A 50 -20.68 11.91 -37.96
CA THR A 50 -20.68 10.76 -38.88
C THR A 50 -22.09 10.27 -39.17
N TRP A 51 -22.95 10.23 -38.14
CA TRP A 51 -24.34 9.82 -38.31
C TRP A 51 -25.13 10.86 -39.12
N LEU A 52 -25.03 12.14 -38.73
CA LEU A 52 -25.72 13.29 -39.32
C LEU A 52 -25.18 13.69 -40.71
N GLY A 53 -23.98 13.24 -41.10
CA GLY A 53 -23.36 13.58 -42.40
C GLY A 53 -22.94 15.05 -42.52
N LYS A 54 -22.69 15.74 -41.39
CA LYS A 54 -22.28 17.15 -41.38
C LYS A 54 -20.77 17.31 -41.62
N ARG A 55 -20.36 18.48 -42.13
CA ARG A 55 -18.95 18.82 -42.34
C ARG A 55 -18.16 18.76 -41.03
N MET A 56 -16.92 18.28 -41.12
CA MET A 56 -16.00 18.21 -40.00
C MET A 56 -15.59 19.62 -39.56
N PRO A 57 -15.32 19.85 -38.26
CA PRO A 57 -14.89 21.16 -37.78
C PRO A 57 -13.53 21.54 -38.38
N PRO A 58 -13.32 22.82 -38.74
CA PRO A 58 -12.06 23.27 -39.32
C PRO A 58 -10.92 23.19 -38.29
N VAL A 59 -9.71 22.87 -38.75
CA VAL A 59 -8.50 22.72 -37.91
C VAL A 59 -8.23 23.97 -37.07
N TRP A 60 -8.53 25.16 -37.59
CA TRP A 60 -8.39 26.44 -36.87
C TRP A 60 -9.25 26.55 -35.60
N LEU A 61 -10.36 25.80 -35.50
CA LEU A 61 -11.16 25.73 -34.27
C LEU A 61 -10.60 24.66 -33.31
N LEU A 62 -10.03 23.58 -33.84
CA LEU A 62 -9.42 22.52 -33.05
C LEU A 62 -8.10 22.95 -32.41
N ALA A 63 -7.26 23.71 -33.12
CA ALA A 63 -5.95 24.13 -32.67
C ALA A 63 -5.97 24.89 -31.32
N PRO A 64 -6.80 25.94 -31.12
CA PRO A 64 -6.88 26.63 -29.84
C PRO A 64 -7.44 25.74 -28.72
N VAL A 65 -8.39 24.84 -29.03
CA VAL A 65 -8.93 23.87 -28.05
C VAL A 65 -7.85 22.87 -27.63
N ALA A 66 -7.03 22.40 -28.57
CA ALA A 66 -5.91 21.51 -28.29
C ALA A 66 -4.84 22.22 -27.45
N MET A 67 -4.52 23.48 -27.76
CA MET A 67 -3.62 24.31 -26.96
C MET A 67 -4.14 24.52 -25.53
N ALA A 68 -5.44 24.82 -25.38
CA ALA A 68 -6.07 24.96 -24.07
C ALA A 68 -6.06 23.64 -23.29
N ALA A 69 -6.32 22.50 -23.95
CA ALA A 69 -6.25 21.19 -23.33
C ALA A 69 -4.82 20.86 -22.87
N MET A 70 -3.80 21.22 -23.68
CA MET A 70 -2.40 21.05 -23.31
C MET A 70 -2.01 21.91 -22.10
N ALA A 71 -2.48 23.17 -22.06
CA ALA A 71 -2.33 24.03 -20.89
C ALA A 71 -3.04 23.45 -19.65
N GLY A 72 -4.22 22.84 -19.82
CA GLY A 72 -4.94 22.13 -18.76
C GLY A 72 -4.17 20.91 -18.22
N VAL A 73 -3.50 20.15 -19.09
CA VAL A 73 -2.61 19.05 -18.68
C VAL A 73 -1.45 19.60 -17.85
N TYR A 74 -0.79 20.67 -18.33
CA TYR A 74 0.29 21.32 -17.57
C TYR A 74 -0.18 21.85 -16.22
N ALA A 75 -1.37 22.44 -16.14
CA ALA A 75 -1.94 22.91 -14.88
C ALA A 75 -2.25 21.75 -13.91
N SER A 76 -2.73 20.60 -14.43
CA SER A 76 -3.10 19.43 -13.63
C SER A 76 -1.89 18.68 -13.08
N TYR A 77 -0.88 18.44 -13.93
CA TYR A 77 0.28 17.62 -13.58
C TYR A 77 1.52 18.43 -13.19
N ARG A 78 1.55 19.74 -13.45
CA ARG A 78 2.70 20.64 -13.23
C ARG A 78 3.98 20.22 -13.99
N THR A 79 3.85 19.25 -14.89
CA THR A 79 4.89 18.74 -15.78
C THR A 79 4.25 18.30 -17.10
N LEU A 80 5.03 18.34 -18.18
CA LEU A 80 4.69 17.72 -19.46
C LEU A 80 5.47 16.41 -19.68
N LEU A 81 6.47 16.15 -18.83
CA LEU A 81 7.33 14.98 -18.88
C LEU A 81 7.00 14.09 -17.68
N GLY A 82 6.59 12.86 -17.95
CA GLY A 82 6.18 11.89 -16.93
C GLY A 82 5.19 10.89 -17.51
N ARG A 83 4.99 9.76 -16.83
CA ARG A 83 4.08 8.70 -17.30
C ARG A 83 2.66 9.25 -17.47
N ASP A 84 2.14 9.88 -16.43
CA ASP A 84 0.72 10.23 -16.37
C ASP A 84 0.38 11.43 -17.26
N ALA A 85 1.25 12.45 -17.28
CA ALA A 85 1.14 13.57 -18.20
C ALA A 85 1.28 13.12 -19.67
N GLY A 86 2.23 12.23 -19.98
CA GLY A 86 2.43 11.68 -21.31
C GLY A 86 1.20 10.93 -21.81
N VAL A 87 0.64 10.04 -20.99
CA VAL A 87 -0.57 9.27 -21.30
C VAL A 87 -1.77 10.19 -21.52
N ALA A 88 -1.95 11.21 -20.67
CA ALA A 88 -3.01 12.21 -20.83
C ALA A 88 -2.92 12.95 -22.17
N MET A 89 -1.72 13.40 -22.55
CA MET A 89 -1.50 14.07 -23.83
C MET A 89 -1.80 13.16 -25.02
N LEU A 90 -1.39 11.89 -24.96
CA LEU A 90 -1.64 10.92 -26.03
C LEU A 90 -3.14 10.59 -26.17
N ALA A 91 -3.86 10.48 -25.04
CA ALA A 91 -5.30 10.28 -25.04
C ALA A 91 -6.04 11.44 -25.71
N LEU A 92 -5.69 12.68 -25.33
CA LEU A 92 -6.23 13.89 -25.95
C LEU A 92 -5.86 14.01 -27.43
N LEU A 93 -4.59 13.71 -27.78
CA LEU A 93 -4.13 13.70 -29.15
C LEU A 93 -4.92 12.70 -29.99
N LEU A 94 -5.20 11.50 -29.47
CA LEU A 94 -6.00 10.49 -30.15
C LEU A 94 -7.44 11.00 -30.38
N ALA A 95 -8.04 11.56 -29.34
CA ALA A 95 -9.40 12.08 -29.39
C ALA A 95 -9.55 13.23 -30.40
N PHE A 96 -8.62 14.20 -30.40
CA PHE A 96 -8.63 15.30 -31.37
C PHE A 96 -8.26 14.84 -32.77
N LYS A 97 -7.30 13.91 -32.93
CA LYS A 97 -6.90 13.40 -34.25
C LYS A 97 -8.04 12.65 -34.94
N LEU A 98 -8.87 11.93 -34.18
CA LEU A 98 -10.09 11.30 -34.69
C LEU A 98 -11.10 12.32 -35.22
N LEU A 99 -11.20 13.48 -34.55
CA LEU A 99 -12.09 14.55 -34.98
C LEU A 99 -11.57 15.27 -36.24
N GLU A 100 -10.25 15.38 -36.37
CA GLU A 100 -9.53 15.99 -37.51
C GLU A 100 -9.37 15.06 -38.73
N MET A 101 -9.76 13.79 -38.64
CA MET A 101 -9.49 12.79 -39.69
C MET A 101 -10.25 13.10 -40.99
N HIS A 102 -9.52 13.50 -42.05
CA HIS A 102 -10.07 13.82 -43.38
C HIS A 102 -9.53 12.90 -44.48
N ALA A 103 -8.25 12.51 -44.40
CA ALA A 103 -7.57 11.75 -45.44
C ALA A 103 -7.34 10.28 -45.04
N ARG A 104 -7.18 9.40 -46.03
CA ARG A 104 -6.77 7.99 -45.78
C ARG A 104 -5.45 7.88 -45.01
N ARG A 105 -4.54 8.86 -45.17
CA ARG A 105 -3.28 8.94 -44.43
C ARG A 105 -3.51 9.08 -42.91
N ASP A 106 -4.54 9.83 -42.52
CA ASP A 106 -4.85 10.08 -41.10
C ASP A 106 -5.27 8.78 -40.39
N LEU A 107 -5.86 7.84 -41.13
CA LEU A 107 -6.21 6.52 -40.60
C LEU A 107 -5.00 5.79 -40.04
N PHE A 108 -3.88 5.77 -40.76
CA PHE A 108 -2.66 5.12 -40.29
C PHE A 108 -2.15 5.80 -39.02
N VAL A 109 -2.17 7.14 -38.98
CA VAL A 109 -1.75 7.90 -37.80
C VAL A 109 -2.61 7.57 -36.58
N VAL A 110 -3.94 7.57 -36.73
CA VAL A 110 -4.88 7.21 -35.65
C VAL A 110 -4.68 5.78 -35.19
N THR A 111 -4.43 4.85 -36.12
CA THR A 111 -4.22 3.43 -35.80
C THR A 111 -2.92 3.21 -35.02
N PHE A 112 -1.81 3.80 -35.48
CA PHE A 112 -0.54 3.75 -34.74
C PHE A 112 -0.61 4.42 -33.38
N LEU A 113 -1.27 5.58 -33.31
CA LEU A 113 -1.51 6.26 -32.04
C LEU A 113 -2.37 5.42 -31.10
N SER A 114 -3.37 4.72 -31.62
CA SER A 114 -4.18 3.77 -30.84
C SER A 114 -3.35 2.59 -30.33
N PHE A 115 -2.45 2.01 -31.14
CA PHE A 115 -1.53 0.98 -30.66
C PHE A 115 -0.62 1.49 -29.54
N PHE A 116 -0.12 2.72 -29.68
CA PHE A 116 0.74 3.31 -28.66
C PHE A 116 -0.02 3.55 -27.34
N VAL A 117 -1.22 4.14 -27.38
CA VAL A 117 -2.07 4.32 -26.20
C VAL A 117 -2.50 2.98 -25.60
N LEU A 118 -2.75 1.96 -26.44
CA LEU A 118 -3.05 0.62 -25.96
C LEU A 118 -1.87 0.01 -25.19
N LEU A 119 -0.63 0.26 -25.64
CA LEU A 119 0.58 -0.17 -24.96
C LEU A 119 0.78 0.53 -23.61
N THR A 120 0.42 1.82 -23.50
CA THR A 120 0.58 2.57 -22.24
C THR A 120 -0.28 2.02 -21.10
N ASN A 121 -1.34 1.25 -21.40
CA ASN A 121 -2.13 0.56 -20.38
C ASN A 121 -1.27 -0.36 -19.48
N PHE A 122 -0.25 -1.00 -20.05
CA PHE A 122 0.67 -1.87 -19.30
C PHE A 122 1.64 -1.10 -18.38
N LEU A 123 1.68 0.23 -18.47
CA LEU A 123 2.40 1.08 -17.50
C LEU A 123 1.63 1.23 -16.17
N TYR A 124 0.34 0.89 -16.15
CA TYR A 124 -0.53 0.93 -14.96
C TYR A 124 -0.85 -0.46 -14.43
N SER A 125 -1.24 -1.40 -15.31
CA SER A 125 -1.66 -2.75 -14.90
C SER A 125 -1.03 -3.83 -15.78
N GLN A 126 -0.34 -4.77 -15.13
CA GLN A 126 0.20 -5.99 -15.76
C GLN A 126 -0.62 -7.24 -15.40
N SER A 127 -1.89 -7.04 -15.05
CA SER A 127 -2.79 -8.12 -14.64
C SER A 127 -3.32 -8.92 -15.85
N ILE A 128 -3.76 -10.16 -15.60
CA ILE A 128 -4.37 -11.01 -16.64
C ILE A 128 -5.61 -10.36 -17.28
N PRO A 129 -6.55 -9.73 -16.52
CA PRO A 129 -7.68 -9.02 -17.11
C PRO A 129 -7.26 -7.87 -18.05
N ALA A 130 -6.22 -7.11 -17.69
CA ALA A 130 -5.69 -6.04 -18.53
C ALA A 130 -5.14 -6.60 -19.86
N ALA A 131 -4.41 -7.72 -19.80
CA ALA A 131 -3.91 -8.39 -21.00
C ALA A 131 -5.05 -8.89 -21.92
N LEU A 132 -6.12 -9.47 -21.34
CA LEU A 132 -7.30 -9.90 -22.10
C LEU A 132 -8.02 -8.72 -22.76
N TRP A 133 -8.17 -7.60 -22.04
CA TRP A 133 -8.78 -6.38 -22.59
C TRP A 133 -7.95 -5.82 -23.75
N VAL A 134 -6.62 -5.77 -23.60
CA VAL A 134 -5.72 -5.34 -24.67
C VAL A 134 -5.80 -6.26 -25.88
N ALA A 135 -5.80 -7.58 -25.68
CA ALA A 135 -5.94 -8.56 -26.77
C ALA A 135 -7.27 -8.40 -27.52
N LEU A 136 -8.38 -8.21 -26.79
CA LEU A 136 -9.69 -7.96 -27.39
C LEU A 136 -9.70 -6.66 -28.19
N THR A 137 -9.17 -5.58 -27.61
CA THR A 137 -9.10 -4.26 -28.25
C THR A 137 -8.21 -4.28 -29.48
N LEU A 138 -7.10 -5.01 -29.44
CA LEU A 138 -6.20 -5.23 -30.58
C LEU A 138 -6.93 -5.90 -31.74
N VAL A 139 -7.75 -6.92 -31.49
CA VAL A 139 -8.57 -7.57 -32.53
C VAL A 139 -9.56 -6.59 -33.14
N VAL A 140 -10.25 -5.77 -32.33
CA VAL A 140 -11.20 -4.76 -32.82
C VAL A 140 -10.49 -3.69 -33.65
N LEU A 141 -9.34 -3.20 -33.18
CA LEU A 141 -8.53 -2.19 -33.86
C LEU A 141 -7.98 -2.70 -35.20
N LEU A 142 -7.46 -3.93 -35.25
CA LEU A 142 -7.04 -4.58 -36.50
C LEU A 142 -8.22 -4.81 -37.46
N THR A 143 -9.39 -5.15 -36.92
CA THR A 143 -10.62 -5.29 -37.72
C THR A 143 -11.03 -3.95 -38.34
N ALA A 144 -10.88 -2.85 -37.60
CA ALA A 144 -11.10 -1.50 -38.11
C ALA A 144 -10.10 -1.16 -39.21
N GLN A 145 -8.80 -1.34 -38.97
CA GLN A 145 -7.73 -1.11 -39.95
C GLN A 145 -7.95 -1.89 -41.25
N LEU A 146 -8.24 -3.19 -41.14
CA LEU A 146 -8.49 -4.06 -42.30
C LEU A 146 -9.67 -3.57 -43.14
N SER A 147 -10.68 -2.96 -42.51
CA SER A 147 -11.86 -2.44 -43.21
C SER A 147 -11.55 -1.40 -44.25
N PHE A 148 -10.68 -0.45 -43.87
CA PHE A 148 -10.30 0.67 -44.71
C PHE A 148 -9.36 0.26 -45.84
N GLN A 149 -8.76 -0.92 -45.77
CA GLN A 149 -7.86 -1.46 -46.79
C GLN A 149 -8.60 -2.21 -47.91
N TYR A 150 -9.82 -2.69 -47.68
CA TYR A 150 -10.61 -3.28 -48.76
C TYR A 150 -10.97 -2.21 -49.79
N THR A 151 -10.73 -2.45 -51.08
CA THR A 151 -11.12 -1.54 -52.18
C THR A 151 -12.36 -2.03 -52.95
N GLY A 152 -12.69 -3.33 -52.84
CA GLY A 152 -13.83 -3.97 -53.52
C GLY A 152 -14.98 -4.37 -52.57
N ALA A 153 -15.54 -5.57 -52.79
CA ALA A 153 -16.59 -6.13 -51.94
C ALA A 153 -16.08 -6.37 -50.51
N VAL A 154 -16.72 -5.74 -49.53
CA VAL A 154 -16.32 -5.87 -48.12
C VAL A 154 -16.94 -7.13 -47.53
N PRO A 155 -16.11 -8.06 -47.02
CA PRO A 155 -16.64 -9.22 -46.32
C PRO A 155 -17.41 -8.78 -45.05
N PRO A 156 -18.40 -9.57 -44.61
CA PRO A 156 -19.18 -9.24 -43.41
C PRO A 156 -18.27 -9.04 -42.20
N LEU A 157 -18.68 -8.20 -41.25
CA LEU A 157 -17.90 -7.86 -40.04
C LEU A 157 -17.37 -9.12 -39.31
N ARG A 158 -18.18 -10.19 -39.24
CA ARG A 158 -17.81 -11.47 -38.64
C ARG A 158 -16.58 -12.10 -39.30
N GLN A 159 -16.50 -12.05 -40.63
CA GLN A 159 -15.36 -12.63 -41.35
C GLN A 159 -14.10 -11.78 -41.14
N ARG A 160 -14.24 -10.46 -41.16
CA ARG A 160 -13.13 -9.53 -40.86
C ARG A 160 -12.57 -9.72 -39.45
N LEU A 161 -13.46 -9.86 -38.47
CA LEU A 161 -13.10 -10.11 -37.07
C LEU A 161 -12.44 -11.48 -36.90
N ARG A 162 -12.94 -12.51 -37.61
CA ARG A 162 -12.29 -13.83 -37.65
C ARG A 162 -10.88 -13.75 -38.24
N THR A 163 -10.67 -13.00 -39.33
CA THR A 163 -9.34 -12.81 -39.91
C THR A 163 -8.40 -12.13 -38.92
N ALA A 164 -8.82 -11.02 -38.30
CA ALA A 164 -8.01 -10.32 -37.30
C ALA A 164 -7.68 -11.21 -36.08
N ALA A 165 -8.67 -11.94 -35.56
CA ALA A 165 -8.46 -12.88 -34.46
C ALA A 165 -7.51 -14.04 -34.85
N THR A 166 -7.61 -14.54 -36.07
CA THR A 166 -6.72 -15.60 -36.58
C THR A 166 -5.28 -15.09 -36.68
N LEU A 167 -5.07 -13.86 -37.17
CA LEU A 167 -3.74 -13.23 -37.20
C LEU A 167 -3.16 -13.08 -35.80
N CYS A 168 -3.94 -12.60 -34.83
CA CYS A 168 -3.50 -12.53 -33.43
C CYS A 168 -3.18 -13.92 -32.85
N ALA A 169 -3.99 -14.94 -33.15
CA ALA A 169 -3.76 -16.31 -32.68
C ALA A 169 -2.49 -16.92 -33.28
N LEU A 170 -2.21 -16.67 -34.57
CA LEU A 170 -0.98 -17.10 -35.23
C LEU A 170 0.27 -16.35 -34.71
N ALA A 171 0.10 -15.11 -34.25
CA ALA A 171 1.18 -14.33 -33.64
C ALA A 171 1.44 -14.71 -32.17
N ALA A 172 0.47 -15.32 -31.48
CA ALA A 172 0.58 -15.65 -30.06
C ALA A 172 1.74 -16.61 -29.71
N PRO A 173 2.04 -17.68 -30.48
CA PRO A 173 3.21 -18.53 -30.24
C PRO A 173 4.52 -17.75 -30.32
N LEU A 174 4.65 -16.86 -31.31
CA LEU A 174 5.84 -16.02 -31.45
C LEU A 174 5.97 -15.06 -30.25
N ALA A 175 4.87 -14.45 -29.83
CA ALA A 175 4.83 -13.62 -28.63
C ALA A 175 5.20 -14.40 -27.36
N ALA A 176 4.78 -15.67 -27.24
CA ALA A 176 5.15 -16.54 -26.12
C ALA A 176 6.64 -16.89 -26.11
N VAL A 177 7.23 -17.17 -27.29
CA VAL A 177 8.68 -17.39 -27.43
C VAL A 177 9.44 -16.13 -27.02
N LEU A 178 9.02 -14.95 -27.48
CA LEU A 178 9.62 -13.68 -27.06
C LEU A 178 9.43 -13.43 -25.56
N PHE A 179 8.26 -13.74 -25.01
CA PHE A 179 7.99 -13.56 -23.59
C PHE A 179 8.87 -14.44 -22.68
N ILE A 180 9.19 -15.65 -23.12
CA ILE A 180 10.09 -16.57 -22.40
C ILE A 180 11.55 -16.20 -22.65
N GLY A 181 11.91 -15.87 -23.89
CA GLY A 181 13.29 -15.63 -24.31
C GLY A 181 13.83 -14.24 -23.99
N PHE A 182 12.98 -13.23 -23.81
CA PHE A 182 13.43 -11.86 -23.58
C PHE A 182 13.67 -11.61 -22.08
N PRO A 183 14.86 -11.13 -21.67
CA PRO A 183 15.13 -10.79 -20.28
C PRO A 183 14.20 -9.65 -19.85
N ARG A 184 13.47 -9.84 -18.76
CA ARG A 184 12.57 -8.81 -18.22
C ARG A 184 13.43 -7.70 -17.63
N ILE A 185 13.69 -6.65 -18.41
CA ILE A 185 14.33 -5.42 -17.93
C ILE A 185 13.33 -4.74 -16.99
N GLN A 186 13.59 -4.83 -15.69
CA GLN A 186 12.70 -4.29 -14.68
C GLN A 186 13.09 -2.86 -14.34
N GLY A 187 12.20 -1.92 -14.66
CA GLY A 187 12.37 -0.49 -14.38
C GLY A 187 11.62 0.36 -15.42
N PRO A 188 11.12 1.55 -15.04
CA PRO A 188 10.54 2.46 -16.01
C PRO A 188 11.62 2.91 -17.00
N LEU A 189 11.51 2.49 -18.26
CA LEU A 189 12.42 2.92 -19.34
C LEU A 189 12.32 4.45 -19.59
N TRP A 190 11.24 5.10 -19.13
CA TRP A 190 10.87 6.48 -19.46
C TRP A 190 10.25 7.23 -18.27
N GLY A 191 10.68 6.96 -17.03
CA GLY A 191 10.16 7.62 -15.83
C GLY A 191 11.19 8.57 -15.21
N LEU A 192 10.73 9.73 -14.71
CA LEU A 192 11.52 10.53 -13.79
C LEU A 192 11.70 9.75 -12.46
N PRO A 193 12.84 9.86 -11.76
CA PRO A 193 13.06 9.25 -10.44
C PRO A 193 12.04 9.81 -9.42
N GLY A 194 10.86 9.18 -9.32
CA GLY A 194 9.74 9.66 -8.50
C GLY A 194 8.36 9.18 -8.98
N ASP A 195 8.18 8.86 -10.27
CA ASP A 195 6.91 8.37 -10.83
C ASP A 195 6.60 6.89 -10.45
N ALA A 196 7.60 6.15 -9.97
CA ALA A 196 7.42 4.78 -9.45
C ALA A 196 6.77 4.76 -8.04
N SER A 197 6.77 5.90 -7.34
CA SER A 197 6.31 6.07 -5.96
C SER A 197 4.92 6.74 -5.88
N GLY A 198 4.05 6.49 -6.85
CA GLY A 198 2.64 6.88 -6.79
C GLY A 198 1.91 6.15 -5.67
N GLY A 199 1.86 6.78 -4.49
CA GLY A 199 0.78 6.61 -3.49
C GLY A 199 0.45 5.19 -3.04
N ARG A 200 1.42 4.28 -2.92
CA ARG A 200 1.17 2.98 -2.29
C ARG A 200 1.28 3.10 -0.78
N THR A 201 0.28 2.58 -0.07
CA THR A 201 0.18 2.62 1.40
C THR A 201 1.26 1.72 2.01
N GLY A 202 2.31 2.31 2.57
CA GLY A 202 3.37 1.61 3.29
C GLY A 202 3.73 2.30 4.59
N LEU A 203 4.42 1.59 5.49
CA LEU A 203 4.94 2.19 6.73
C LEU A 203 6.00 3.26 6.41
N SER A 204 5.75 4.50 6.81
CA SER A 204 6.66 5.63 6.70
C SER A 204 7.65 5.71 7.85
N ASP A 205 8.72 6.49 7.66
CA ASP A 205 9.73 6.80 8.68
C ASP A 205 9.32 7.89 9.68
N SER A 206 8.09 8.38 9.55
CA SER A 206 7.44 9.32 10.45
C SER A 206 5.97 8.93 10.65
N MET A 207 5.42 9.29 11.81
CA MET A 207 4.04 8.99 12.18
C MET A 207 3.47 10.16 13.00
N ALA A 208 2.38 10.73 12.52
CA ALA A 208 1.54 11.65 13.29
C ALA A 208 0.18 11.01 13.60
N PRO A 209 -0.53 11.43 14.65
CA PRO A 209 -1.91 11.01 14.87
C PRO A 209 -2.76 11.18 13.60
N GLY A 210 -3.46 10.13 13.19
CA GLY A 210 -4.25 10.10 11.95
C GLY A 210 -3.49 9.62 10.70
N SER A 211 -2.15 9.59 10.69
CA SER A 211 -1.36 9.17 9.51
C SER A 211 -1.56 7.70 9.11
N LEU A 212 -1.95 6.81 10.05
CA LEU A 212 -2.26 5.40 9.75
C LEU A 212 -3.70 5.17 9.28
N SER A 213 -4.56 6.19 9.26
CA SER A 213 -5.98 6.00 8.90
C SER A 213 -6.17 5.46 7.49
N SER A 214 -5.36 5.92 6.52
CA SER A 214 -5.36 5.41 5.15
C SER A 214 -4.82 3.98 5.05
N LEU A 215 -3.81 3.63 5.86
CA LEU A 215 -3.26 2.27 5.91
C LEU A 215 -4.28 1.28 6.49
N ALA A 216 -5.03 1.68 7.52
CA ALA A 216 -6.08 0.85 8.13
C ALA A 216 -7.30 0.63 7.22
N GLN A 217 -7.49 1.49 6.21
CA GLN A 217 -8.57 1.38 5.21
C GLN A 217 -8.13 0.61 3.94
N SER A 218 -6.87 0.20 3.87
CA SER A 218 -6.31 -0.50 2.70
C SER A 218 -6.40 -2.01 2.88
N ASP A 219 -7.05 -2.69 1.94
CA ASP A 219 -7.12 -4.16 1.86
C ASP A 219 -5.94 -4.76 1.05
N GLU A 220 -4.95 -3.94 0.68
CA GLU A 220 -3.78 -4.42 -0.08
C GLU A 220 -2.93 -5.39 0.78
N PRO A 221 -2.58 -6.58 0.27
CA PRO A 221 -1.71 -7.49 1.00
C PRO A 221 -0.32 -6.88 1.24
N ALA A 222 0.10 -6.74 2.50
CA ALA A 222 1.46 -6.30 2.82
C ALA A 222 2.47 -7.46 2.69
N PHE A 223 2.19 -8.58 3.35
CA PHE A 223 3.00 -9.78 3.30
C PHE A 223 2.17 -11.02 3.68
N ARG A 224 2.68 -12.20 3.33
CA ARG A 224 2.13 -13.51 3.71
C ARG A 224 3.21 -14.28 4.44
N VAL A 225 2.80 -15.06 5.45
CA VAL A 225 3.72 -15.88 6.23
C VAL A 225 3.28 -17.32 6.24
N ARG A 226 4.26 -18.21 6.05
CA ARG A 226 4.11 -19.65 6.21
C ARG A 226 5.02 -20.13 7.33
N PHE A 227 4.43 -20.59 8.43
CA PHE A 227 5.18 -21.20 9.52
C PHE A 227 5.61 -22.61 9.14
N ALA A 228 6.82 -23.01 9.53
CA ALA A 228 7.30 -24.38 9.35
C ALA A 228 6.61 -25.35 10.31
N ASP A 229 6.37 -24.87 11.53
CA ASP A 229 5.76 -25.60 12.64
C ASP A 229 4.38 -24.98 12.99
N ALA A 230 3.83 -25.29 14.17
CA ALA A 230 2.55 -24.74 14.61
C ALA A 230 2.56 -23.20 14.65
N VAL A 231 1.45 -22.60 14.22
CA VAL A 231 1.29 -21.14 14.22
C VAL A 231 1.24 -20.63 15.67
N PRO A 232 2.08 -19.64 16.05
CA PRO A 232 2.02 -19.03 17.38
C PRO A 232 0.66 -18.40 17.67
N ALA A 233 0.34 -18.22 18.96
CA ALA A 233 -0.89 -17.55 19.35
C ALA A 233 -0.93 -16.12 18.79
N GLN A 234 -2.11 -15.62 18.38
CA GLN A 234 -2.28 -14.31 17.75
C GLN A 234 -1.58 -13.17 18.51
N ARG A 235 -1.63 -13.18 19.85
CA ARG A 235 -0.98 -12.19 20.72
C ARG A 235 0.55 -12.14 20.62
N GLN A 236 1.18 -13.19 20.09
CA GLN A 236 2.62 -13.29 19.88
C GLN A 236 3.03 -12.89 18.46
N LEU A 237 2.07 -12.72 17.55
CA LEU A 237 2.31 -12.33 16.15
C LEU A 237 2.48 -10.81 16.02
N TYR A 238 3.44 -10.27 16.77
CA TYR A 238 3.85 -8.86 16.65
C TYR A 238 4.93 -8.74 15.58
N TRP A 239 4.58 -8.11 14.47
CA TRP A 239 5.45 -7.91 13.31
C TRP A 239 6.16 -6.56 13.42
N ARG A 240 7.36 -6.56 14.02
CA ARG A 240 8.20 -5.38 14.13
C ARG A 240 8.72 -5.00 12.75
N SER A 241 8.62 -3.72 12.39
CA SER A 241 9.16 -3.19 11.13
C SER A 241 10.03 -1.97 11.35
N ILE A 242 9.47 -0.96 12.01
CA ILE A 242 10.14 0.31 12.26
C ILE A 242 9.85 0.78 13.69
N VAL A 243 10.83 1.45 14.28
CA VAL A 243 10.79 2.03 15.61
C VAL A 243 10.97 3.53 15.47
N LEU A 244 9.98 4.28 15.96
CA LEU A 244 10.00 5.73 15.99
C LEU A 244 10.23 6.15 17.43
N GLY A 245 11.39 6.75 17.69
CA GLY A 245 11.82 7.09 19.05
C GLY A 245 12.03 8.58 19.28
N ASP A 246 12.07 9.39 18.22
CA ASP A 246 12.22 10.84 18.33
C ASP A 246 10.85 11.51 18.20
N TYR A 247 10.48 12.36 19.15
CA TYR A 247 9.14 12.97 19.23
C TYR A 247 9.23 14.48 19.38
N ASP A 248 8.67 15.20 18.41
CA ASP A 248 8.72 16.66 18.35
C ASP A 248 7.51 17.35 19.03
N GLY A 249 6.56 16.58 19.58
CA GLY A 249 5.30 17.10 20.12
C GLY A 249 4.09 16.90 19.20
N ARG A 250 4.30 16.41 17.98
CA ARG A 250 3.21 16.05 17.04
C ARG A 250 3.50 14.77 16.28
N THR A 251 4.75 14.59 15.87
CA THR A 251 5.20 13.54 14.97
C THR A 251 6.28 12.72 15.66
N TRP A 252 6.11 11.40 15.59
CA TRP A 252 7.17 10.44 15.92
C TRP A 252 8.00 10.20 14.67
N THR A 253 9.32 10.26 14.78
CA THR A 253 10.26 10.01 13.68
C THR A 253 11.32 9.02 14.12
N ARG A 254 12.03 8.47 13.13
CA ARG A 254 13.17 7.59 13.41
C ARG A 254 14.28 8.35 14.11
N VAL A 255 14.93 7.65 15.01
CA VAL A 255 16.04 8.22 15.77
C VAL A 255 17.28 8.37 14.86
N PRO A 256 17.84 9.58 14.69
CA PRO A 256 19.02 9.78 13.86
C PRO A 256 20.23 9.02 14.44
N ARG A 257 20.91 8.25 13.60
CA ARG A 257 22.18 7.63 13.99
C ARG A 257 23.27 8.71 14.03
N LYS A 258 23.70 9.12 15.23
CA LYS A 258 24.82 10.07 15.36
C LYS A 258 26.10 9.37 14.85
N ARG A 259 26.73 9.95 13.83
CA ARG A 259 28.01 9.45 13.26
C ARG A 259 29.07 9.41 14.36
N GLY A 260 29.79 8.29 14.47
CA GLY A 260 30.91 8.13 15.40
C GLY A 260 30.57 7.49 16.76
N LEU A 261 29.30 7.21 17.07
CA LEU A 261 28.94 6.38 18.21
C LEU A 261 29.20 4.90 17.90
N GLN A 262 29.83 4.20 18.85
CA GLN A 262 29.98 2.74 18.79
C GLN A 262 28.59 2.08 18.78
N ARG A 263 28.45 1.01 17.99
CA ARG A 263 27.25 0.16 17.96
C ARG A 263 26.95 -0.30 19.40
N LEU A 264 25.71 -0.17 19.84
CA LEU A 264 25.32 -0.66 21.17
C LEU A 264 25.35 -2.18 21.15
N GLU A 265 26.08 -2.79 22.07
CA GLU A 265 25.94 -4.22 22.34
C GLU A 265 24.60 -4.46 23.07
N ILE A 266 23.63 -4.99 22.33
CA ILE A 266 22.31 -5.33 22.86
C ILE A 266 22.39 -6.71 23.49
N ALA A 267 22.30 -6.77 24.82
CA ALA A 267 22.24 -8.04 25.53
C ALA A 267 20.85 -8.69 25.32
N VAL A 268 20.82 -9.80 24.58
CA VAL A 268 19.61 -10.59 24.35
C VAL A 268 19.82 -12.00 24.90
N GLN A 269 18.91 -12.45 25.75
CA GLN A 269 18.85 -13.82 26.23
C GLN A 269 17.58 -14.48 25.70
N ALA A 270 17.71 -15.18 24.57
CA ALA A 270 16.61 -15.95 23.99
C ALA A 270 16.37 -17.23 24.80
N ARG A 271 15.10 -17.64 24.92
CA ARG A 271 14.66 -18.84 25.64
C ARG A 271 13.76 -19.68 24.73
N GLY A 272 13.92 -21.00 24.80
CA GLY A 272 13.13 -21.94 24.01
C GLY A 272 13.57 -22.07 22.55
N GLN A 273 12.75 -22.74 21.76
CA GLN A 273 13.03 -23.03 20.35
C GLN A 273 12.65 -21.84 19.45
N PRO A 274 13.43 -21.53 18.40
CA PRO A 274 13.07 -20.49 17.45
C PRO A 274 11.88 -20.93 16.59
N VAL A 275 10.97 -19.99 16.35
CA VAL A 275 9.89 -20.17 15.38
C VAL A 275 10.44 -19.89 14.00
N ARG A 276 10.43 -20.90 13.14
CA ARG A 276 10.88 -20.80 11.75
C ARG A 276 9.69 -20.53 10.83
N TYR A 277 9.84 -19.55 9.96
CA TYR A 277 8.80 -19.14 9.04
C TYR A 277 9.38 -18.59 7.75
N GLU A 278 8.54 -18.56 6.73
CA GLU A 278 8.85 -18.02 5.42
C GLU A 278 7.93 -16.85 5.15
N VAL A 279 8.52 -15.72 4.76
CA VAL A 279 7.80 -14.49 4.44
C VAL A 279 7.78 -14.32 2.93
N THR A 280 6.61 -14.05 2.38
CA THR A 280 6.44 -13.51 1.02
C THR A 280 5.95 -12.07 1.15
N MET A 281 6.84 -11.12 0.96
CA MET A 281 6.58 -9.68 1.11
C MET A 281 6.31 -9.04 -0.25
N GLU A 282 5.26 -8.23 -0.36
CA GLU A 282 4.99 -7.45 -1.57
C GLU A 282 5.98 -6.27 -1.70
N ALA A 283 5.99 -5.63 -2.87
CA ALA A 283 6.82 -4.44 -3.09
C ALA A 283 6.31 -3.29 -2.20
N SER A 284 7.09 -2.92 -1.18
CA SER A 284 6.75 -1.85 -0.25
C SER A 284 7.33 -0.50 -0.65
N HIS A 285 8.31 -0.47 -1.57
CA HIS A 285 9.12 0.72 -1.91
C HIS A 285 9.82 1.35 -0.69
N THR A 286 9.88 0.62 0.42
CA THR A 286 10.62 0.99 1.62
C THR A 286 11.76 0.01 1.82
N ARG A 287 12.66 0.35 2.74
CA ARG A 287 13.78 -0.51 3.12
C ARG A 287 13.40 -1.44 4.28
N TRP A 288 12.28 -1.18 4.95
CA TRP A 288 11.91 -1.83 6.21
C TRP A 288 11.28 -3.19 5.96
N LEU A 289 11.74 -4.19 6.71
CA LEU A 289 11.17 -5.53 6.68
C LEU A 289 10.22 -5.68 7.87
N ALA A 290 9.05 -6.28 7.65
CA ALA A 290 8.15 -6.67 8.74
C ALA A 290 8.46 -8.12 9.16
N LEU A 291 8.95 -8.31 10.39
CA LEU A 291 9.40 -9.60 10.91
C LEU A 291 8.86 -9.81 12.32
N LEU A 292 8.77 -11.07 12.77
CA LEU A 292 8.47 -11.32 14.18
C LEU A 292 9.54 -10.69 15.07
N GLU A 293 9.11 -10.28 16.26
CA GLU A 293 9.99 -9.74 17.29
C GLU A 293 11.22 -10.65 17.51
N LEU A 294 12.41 -10.04 17.58
CA LEU A 294 13.69 -10.74 17.71
C LEU A 294 13.95 -11.77 16.56
N ALA A 295 13.71 -11.34 15.32
CA ALA A 295 14.13 -12.09 14.14
C ALA A 295 15.65 -12.04 13.92
N GLY A 296 16.25 -13.18 13.56
CA GLY A 296 17.70 -13.38 13.37
C GLY A 296 18.16 -14.69 14.02
N PRO A 297 19.40 -15.19 13.78
CA PRO A 297 20.48 -14.74 12.90
C PRO A 297 20.40 -15.28 11.46
N GLU A 298 19.44 -16.15 11.15
CA GLU A 298 19.37 -16.88 9.88
C GLU A 298 18.64 -16.12 8.75
N LEU A 299 18.34 -14.83 8.93
CA LEU A 299 17.65 -14.05 7.90
C LEU A 299 18.54 -13.94 6.65
N ARG A 300 18.09 -14.54 5.55
CA ARG A 300 18.78 -14.50 4.25
C ARG A 300 17.83 -14.06 3.16
N LEU A 301 18.10 -12.89 2.58
CA LEU A 301 17.38 -12.36 1.43
C LEU A 301 18.28 -12.48 0.18
N PRO A 302 17.94 -13.31 -0.81
CA PRO A 302 18.70 -13.41 -2.05
C PRO A 302 18.79 -12.06 -2.78
N GLY A 303 20.00 -11.63 -3.12
CA GLY A 303 20.22 -10.42 -3.91
C GLY A 303 20.09 -9.09 -3.15
N GLN A 304 19.77 -9.12 -1.84
CA GLN A 304 19.64 -7.92 -1.01
C GLN A 304 20.68 -7.90 0.10
N ARG A 305 21.27 -6.74 0.35
CA ARG A 305 22.15 -6.53 1.51
C ARG A 305 21.30 -6.15 2.72
N LEU A 306 21.44 -6.90 3.80
CA LEU A 306 20.74 -6.62 5.05
C LEU A 306 21.56 -5.69 5.94
N ARG A 307 20.84 -4.87 6.69
CA ARG A 307 21.37 -4.01 7.76
C ARG A 307 20.44 -4.08 8.95
N ASP A 308 21.02 -3.74 10.10
CA ASP A 308 20.35 -3.71 11.39
C ASP A 308 20.54 -2.35 12.06
N THR A 309 19.68 -2.07 13.03
CA THR A 309 19.76 -0.88 13.89
C THR A 309 19.89 -1.27 15.36
N ASP A 310 20.30 -0.31 16.18
CA ASP A 310 20.39 -0.49 17.64
C ASP A 310 18.98 -0.63 18.26
N GLU A 311 17.95 -0.24 17.51
CA GLU A 311 16.53 -0.40 17.81
C GLU A 311 15.98 -1.77 17.36
N MET A 312 16.86 -2.73 17.03
CA MET A 312 16.51 -4.10 16.60
C MET A 312 15.64 -4.15 15.34
N GLU A 313 15.73 -3.15 14.46
CA GLU A 313 15.08 -3.16 13.15
C GLU A 313 15.98 -3.91 12.15
N GLN A 314 15.38 -4.64 11.22
CA GLN A 314 16.09 -5.22 10.08
C GLN A 314 15.57 -4.60 8.79
N TYR A 315 16.49 -4.17 7.94
CA TYR A 315 16.16 -3.44 6.72
C TYR A 315 17.14 -3.77 5.59
N THR A 316 16.69 -3.56 4.37
CA THR A 316 17.50 -3.74 3.16
C THR A 316 18.30 -2.46 2.85
N ALA A 317 19.49 -2.65 2.29
CA ALA A 317 20.34 -1.54 1.85
C ALA A 317 19.74 -0.77 0.67
N ASP A 318 18.82 -1.38 -0.07
CA ASP A 318 18.13 -0.82 -1.23
C ASP A 318 16.61 -1.06 -1.04
N PRO A 319 15.72 -0.16 -1.49
CA PRO A 319 14.27 -0.34 -1.31
C PRO A 319 13.75 -1.66 -1.89
N VAL A 320 12.69 -2.19 -1.29
CA VAL A 320 12.02 -3.41 -1.77
C VAL A 320 11.00 -3.04 -2.84
N ASP A 321 11.48 -2.94 -4.07
CA ASP A 321 10.68 -2.57 -5.24
C ASP A 321 9.98 -3.76 -5.92
N GLN A 322 10.27 -4.99 -5.46
CA GLN A 322 9.73 -6.22 -6.02
C GLN A 322 9.31 -7.17 -4.89
N ARG A 323 8.40 -8.10 -5.21
CA ARG A 323 8.01 -9.15 -4.27
C ARG A 323 9.23 -10.00 -3.89
N LEU A 324 9.47 -10.17 -2.60
CA LEU A 324 10.54 -10.98 -2.06
C LEU A 324 9.99 -12.17 -1.30
N ARG A 325 10.68 -13.31 -1.40
CA ARG A 325 10.41 -14.51 -0.59
C ARG A 325 11.69 -14.91 0.13
N PHE A 326 11.61 -15.04 1.45
CA PHE A 326 12.77 -15.35 2.28
C PHE A 326 12.39 -16.12 3.54
N GLY A 327 13.35 -16.89 4.06
CA GLY A 327 13.22 -17.60 5.34
C GLY A 327 13.71 -16.74 6.49
N ALA A 328 13.04 -16.85 7.64
CA ALA A 328 13.38 -16.17 8.88
C ALA A 328 13.13 -17.07 10.09
N SER A 329 13.82 -16.76 11.18
CA SER A 329 13.66 -17.40 12.48
C SER A 329 13.54 -16.32 13.55
N ALA A 330 12.64 -16.49 14.52
CA ALA A 330 12.45 -15.56 15.62
C ALA A 330 12.25 -16.28 16.96
N TYR A 331 12.72 -15.67 18.05
CA TYR A 331 12.52 -16.19 19.40
C TYR A 331 11.41 -15.42 20.11
N LEU A 332 10.31 -16.09 20.44
CA LEU A 332 9.13 -15.46 21.05
C LEU A 332 9.23 -15.32 22.58
N SER A 333 10.16 -16.03 23.21
CA SER A 333 10.46 -15.90 24.63
C SER A 333 11.90 -15.42 24.76
N TYR A 334 12.09 -14.22 25.28
CA TYR A 334 13.42 -13.66 25.45
C TYR A 334 13.43 -12.65 26.59
N THR A 335 14.63 -12.34 27.06
CA THR A 335 14.88 -11.22 27.95
C THR A 335 15.82 -10.26 27.24
N LEU A 336 15.38 -9.01 27.10
CA LEU A 336 16.12 -7.94 26.42
C LEU A 336 16.66 -6.97 27.47
N GLN A 337 17.97 -6.74 27.45
CA GLN A 337 18.67 -5.70 28.22
C GLN A 337 18.21 -5.58 29.69
N ALA A 338 18.16 -6.70 30.41
CA ALA A 338 17.67 -6.76 31.80
C ALA A 338 18.42 -5.86 32.82
N GLY A 339 19.60 -5.36 32.46
CA GLY A 339 20.43 -4.48 33.28
C GLY A 339 20.93 -3.25 32.53
N GLU A 340 20.09 -2.65 31.68
CA GLU A 340 20.50 -1.48 30.88
C GLU A 340 20.88 -0.28 31.75
N GLN A 341 21.87 0.47 31.29
CA GLN A 341 22.40 1.63 32.01
C GLN A 341 21.47 2.84 31.84
N PRO A 342 21.15 3.59 32.91
CA PRO A 342 20.26 4.77 32.83
C PRO A 342 20.70 5.81 31.79
N GLN A 343 22.01 5.95 31.56
CA GLN A 343 22.58 6.89 30.58
C GLN A 343 22.17 6.53 29.15
N ARG A 344 22.02 5.24 28.84
CA ARG A 344 21.58 4.75 27.52
C ARG A 344 20.07 4.86 27.34
N MET A 345 19.33 4.90 28.45
CA MET A 345 17.87 5.14 28.48
C MET A 345 17.51 6.61 28.32
N ALA A 346 18.42 7.54 28.63
CA ALA A 346 18.15 8.99 28.65
C ALA A 346 17.49 9.50 27.36
N ARG A 347 17.96 9.02 26.20
CA ARG A 347 17.41 9.40 24.88
C ARG A 347 15.95 8.99 24.68
N TRP A 348 15.53 7.88 25.29
CA TRP A 348 14.16 7.35 25.20
C TRP A 348 13.21 8.05 26.19
N LEU A 349 13.75 8.93 27.04
CA LEU A 349 13.02 9.75 28.00
C LEU A 349 12.93 11.21 27.56
N GLU A 350 13.51 11.57 26.41
CA GLU A 350 13.46 12.93 25.87
C GLU A 350 12.02 13.28 25.46
N LEU A 351 11.57 14.46 25.90
CA LEU A 351 10.27 15.02 25.57
C LEU A 351 10.43 16.53 25.30
N PRO A 352 9.65 17.11 24.36
CA PRO A 352 9.67 18.55 24.13
C PRO A 352 9.33 19.34 25.40
N ALA A 353 10.09 20.39 25.67
CA ALA A 353 9.87 21.25 26.82
C ALA A 353 8.48 21.92 26.77
N GLY A 354 7.73 21.87 27.88
CA GLY A 354 6.43 22.53 28.02
C GLY A 354 5.26 21.87 27.28
N TYR A 355 5.47 20.72 26.64
CA TYR A 355 4.43 20.02 25.89
C TYR A 355 3.54 19.13 26.77
N ASN A 356 2.23 19.11 26.52
CA ASN A 356 1.20 18.31 27.22
C ASN A 356 1.31 18.32 28.77
N PRO A 357 1.16 19.48 29.43
CA PRO A 357 1.34 19.62 30.88
C PRO A 357 0.40 18.73 31.70
N ARG A 358 -0.83 18.47 31.22
CA ARG A 358 -1.78 17.56 31.88
C ARG A 358 -1.28 16.12 31.88
N THR A 359 -0.74 15.65 30.76
CA THR A 359 -0.17 14.30 30.64
C THR A 359 1.09 14.16 31.47
N LEU A 360 1.94 15.20 31.52
CA LEU A 360 3.13 15.22 32.38
C LEU A 360 2.75 15.19 33.87
N ALA A 361 1.73 15.95 34.28
CA ALA A 361 1.23 15.91 35.65
C ALA A 361 0.68 14.52 36.02
N TRP A 362 -0.09 13.90 35.13
CA TRP A 362 -0.59 12.54 35.30
C TRP A 362 0.54 11.50 35.38
N ALA A 363 1.56 11.59 34.51
CA ALA A 363 2.73 10.71 34.56
C ALA A 363 3.51 10.82 35.88
N ARG A 364 3.62 12.03 36.46
CA ARG A 364 4.22 12.24 37.78
C ARG A 364 3.41 11.58 38.89
N GLN A 365 2.07 11.68 38.84
CA GLN A 365 1.18 11.00 39.79
C GLN A 365 1.32 9.47 39.69
N LEU A 366 1.38 8.93 38.47
CA LEU A 366 1.57 7.50 38.24
C LEU A 366 2.92 7.01 38.78
N ARG A 367 3.98 7.79 38.59
CA ARG A 367 5.31 7.46 39.15
C ARG A 367 5.27 7.41 40.68
N ALA A 368 4.59 8.38 41.31
CA ALA A 368 4.45 8.43 42.77
C ALA A 368 3.65 7.23 43.32
N SER A 369 2.58 6.80 42.63
CA SER A 369 1.77 5.66 43.08
C SER A 369 2.51 4.33 42.99
N VAL A 370 3.31 4.12 41.95
CA VAL A 370 4.15 2.91 41.80
C VAL A 370 5.29 2.90 42.82
N ALA A 371 5.92 4.04 43.09
CA ALA A 371 6.97 4.15 44.11
C ALA A 371 6.42 3.92 45.53
N GLY A 372 5.21 4.41 45.83
CA GLY A 372 4.54 4.15 47.11
C GLY A 372 4.16 2.69 47.32
N ALA A 373 3.73 1.99 46.25
CA ALA A 373 3.43 0.56 46.29
C ALA A 373 4.69 -0.30 46.52
N ALA A 374 5.82 0.06 45.91
CA ALA A 374 7.10 -0.63 46.12
C ALA A 374 7.70 -0.37 47.52
N ALA A 375 7.42 0.78 48.13
CA ALA A 375 7.86 1.11 49.48
C ALA A 375 6.99 0.43 50.57
N GLY A 376 5.70 0.21 50.31
CA GLY A 376 4.79 -0.51 51.22
C GLY A 376 5.12 -2.00 51.36
N ASP A 377 5.70 -2.62 50.33
CA ASP A 377 6.10 -4.03 50.33
C ASP A 377 7.42 -4.29 51.09
N MET A 378 8.13 -3.23 51.50
CA MET A 378 9.34 -3.30 52.36
C MET A 378 9.12 -2.74 53.78
N GLY A 379 7.86 -2.51 54.18
CA GLY A 379 7.53 -1.75 55.39
C GLY A 379 6.37 -2.33 56.19
N GLU A 380 6.39 -3.62 56.52
CA GLU A 380 5.55 -4.16 57.59
C GLU A 380 6.41 -4.97 58.59
N PRO A 381 6.84 -4.36 59.72
CA PRO A 381 7.27 -5.13 60.86
C PRO A 381 6.02 -5.72 61.52
N ALA A 382 5.93 -7.05 61.52
CA ALA A 382 4.90 -7.76 62.27
C ALA A 382 4.98 -7.41 63.77
N GLY A 383 3.99 -6.66 64.25
CA GLY A 383 3.71 -6.46 65.67
C GLY A 383 2.25 -6.08 65.82
N GLY A 384 1.42 -6.73 66.63
CA GLY A 384 1.58 -7.92 67.45
C GLY A 384 0.23 -8.23 68.10
N VAL A 385 0.05 -9.42 68.65
CA VAL A 385 -0.90 -9.69 69.77
C VAL A 385 -0.24 -10.76 70.65
N GLY A 386 -0.20 -10.47 71.95
CA GLY A 386 0.61 -11.19 72.94
C GLY A 386 -0.02 -12.43 73.57
N ASP A 387 0.88 -13.10 74.30
CA ASP A 387 0.75 -13.97 75.48
C ASP A 387 -0.26 -15.13 75.51
N ALA A 388 0.30 -16.36 75.45
CA ALA A 388 0.03 -17.41 76.44
C ALA A 388 1.14 -18.49 76.46
N ALA A 389 1.84 -18.57 77.59
CA ALA A 389 2.47 -19.71 78.27
C ALA A 389 2.88 -21.00 77.50
N ASN A 390 4.19 -21.23 77.46
CA ASN A 390 4.98 -22.39 77.93
C ASN A 390 4.43 -23.84 77.74
N GLY A 391 5.21 -24.71 77.06
CA GLY A 391 4.99 -26.16 77.05
C GLY A 391 5.78 -26.96 76.00
N ALA A 392 7.06 -27.21 76.30
CA ALA A 392 7.93 -28.35 75.96
C ALA A 392 7.66 -29.33 74.76
N THR A 393 8.80 -29.71 74.15
CA THR A 393 9.19 -30.99 73.49
C THR A 393 8.72 -31.35 72.06
N GLY A 394 9.72 -31.56 71.18
CA GLY A 394 9.91 -32.85 70.49
C GLY A 394 9.55 -32.96 69.00
N GLY A 395 10.57 -33.28 68.17
CA GLY A 395 10.45 -34.36 67.17
C GLY A 395 10.07 -34.03 65.72
N ALA A 396 11.08 -34.16 64.84
CA ALA A 396 11.08 -34.90 63.56
C ALA A 396 10.03 -34.63 62.44
N ASN A 397 10.59 -34.20 61.30
CA ASN A 397 10.49 -34.77 59.94
C ASN A 397 9.12 -35.05 59.26
N GLY A 398 8.94 -34.49 58.05
CA GLY A 398 8.08 -35.09 57.02
C GLY A 398 7.30 -34.13 56.11
N ALA A 399 7.80 -33.94 54.89
CA ALA A 399 7.12 -33.69 53.60
C ALA A 399 5.67 -33.11 53.55
N ALA A 400 5.50 -32.02 52.78
CA ALA A 400 4.45 -31.88 51.75
C ALA A 400 4.61 -30.57 50.94
N ASP A 401 4.70 -30.75 49.61
CA ASP A 401 4.08 -30.04 48.49
C ASP A 401 3.87 -28.52 48.42
N GLY A 402 4.05 -28.02 47.19
CA GLY A 402 3.97 -26.62 46.83
C GLY A 402 2.56 -26.04 46.72
N ALA A 403 2.49 -24.72 46.88
CA ALA A 403 1.44 -23.82 46.38
C ALA A 403 1.75 -22.38 46.82
N THR A 404 2.78 -21.73 46.27
CA THR A 404 3.08 -20.32 46.59
C THR A 404 3.49 -19.47 45.38
N ALA A 405 2.92 -19.74 44.20
CA ALA A 405 3.09 -18.89 43.01
C ALA A 405 1.77 -18.44 42.36
N GLY A 406 0.61 -18.74 42.96
CA GLY A 406 -0.71 -18.41 42.40
C GLY A 406 -1.44 -17.23 43.05
N ALA A 407 -1.01 -16.76 44.23
CA ALA A 407 -1.78 -15.79 45.02
C ALA A 407 -1.48 -14.31 44.67
N THR A 408 -0.26 -13.99 44.24
CA THR A 408 0.16 -12.62 43.93
C THR A 408 -0.35 -12.13 42.57
N ASP A 409 -0.50 -13.01 41.59
CA ASP A 409 -1.01 -12.66 40.24
C ASP A 409 -2.55 -12.47 40.23
N GLY A 410 -3.26 -13.20 41.11
CA GLY A 410 -4.71 -13.08 41.27
C GLY A 410 -5.16 -11.74 41.86
N ALA A 411 -4.39 -11.19 42.81
CA ALA A 411 -4.70 -9.92 43.47
C ALA A 411 -4.53 -8.71 42.53
N VAL A 412 -3.49 -8.70 41.70
CA VAL A 412 -3.23 -7.63 40.71
C VAL A 412 -4.27 -7.67 39.58
N GLY A 413 -4.70 -8.86 39.16
CA GLY A 413 -5.76 -9.05 38.17
C GLY A 413 -7.16 -8.63 38.67
N ALA A 414 -7.48 -8.84 39.95
CA ALA A 414 -8.73 -8.40 40.55
C ALA A 414 -8.83 -6.88 40.69
N GLN A 415 -7.73 -6.22 41.09
CA GLN A 415 -7.64 -4.76 41.24
C GLN A 415 -7.84 -4.03 39.89
N ARG A 416 -7.26 -4.55 38.80
CA ARG A 416 -7.42 -4.00 37.44
C ARG A 416 -8.86 -4.10 36.92
N ARG A 417 -9.56 -5.20 37.20
CA ARG A 417 -10.97 -5.36 36.81
C ARG A 417 -11.90 -4.41 37.56
N HIS A 418 -11.60 -4.12 38.83
CA HIS A 418 -12.41 -3.20 39.65
C HIS A 418 -12.25 -1.72 39.21
N LEU A 419 -11.07 -1.32 38.75
CA LEU A 419 -10.82 0.03 38.25
C LEU A 419 -11.44 0.26 36.86
N TRP A 420 -11.47 -0.76 36.00
CA TRP A 420 -12.10 -0.67 34.68
C TRP A 420 -13.63 -0.60 34.77
N ARG A 421 -14.25 -1.31 35.73
CA ARG A 421 -15.70 -1.27 35.96
C ARG A 421 -16.20 0.08 36.47
N ARG A 422 -15.45 0.75 37.35
CA ARG A 422 -15.75 2.12 37.81
C ARG A 422 -15.65 3.17 36.69
N HIS A 423 -14.77 2.95 35.71
CA HIS A 423 -14.65 3.86 34.58
C HIS A 423 -15.85 3.77 33.63
N GLN A 424 -16.41 2.58 33.43
CA GLN A 424 -17.63 2.41 32.62
C GLN A 424 -18.91 2.90 33.31
N GLU A 425 -19.02 2.76 34.64
CA GLU A 425 -20.17 3.30 35.39
C GLU A 425 -20.22 4.84 35.41
N ASN A 426 -19.08 5.52 35.26
CA ASN A 426 -19.04 6.99 35.18
C ASN A 426 -19.37 7.54 33.78
N GLU A 427 -19.26 6.77 32.71
CA GLU A 427 -19.66 7.21 31.36
C GLU A 427 -21.16 7.11 31.09
N HIS A 428 -21.93 6.38 31.91
CA HIS A 428 -23.39 6.23 31.77
C HIS A 428 -24.21 7.22 32.61
N ARG A 429 -23.58 8.23 33.24
CA ARG A 429 -24.24 9.29 34.02
C ARG A 429 -23.94 10.71 33.51
N ALA A 430 -24.08 10.93 32.20
CA ALA A 430 -24.26 12.28 31.65
C ALA A 430 -25.77 12.51 31.36
N PRO A 431 -26.36 13.66 31.75
CA PRO A 431 -27.80 13.85 31.67
C PRO A 431 -28.25 14.18 30.24
N ASP A 432 -29.35 13.54 29.87
CA ASP A 432 -30.20 13.80 28.70
C ASP A 432 -30.85 15.18 28.83
N GLY A 433 -30.80 16.02 27.78
CA GLY A 433 -31.30 17.38 27.84
C GLY A 433 -31.35 18.12 26.50
N GLY A 434 -32.52 18.07 25.85
CA GLY A 434 -33.10 19.25 25.19
C GLY A 434 -33.13 19.29 23.65
N ARG A 435 -34.22 18.80 23.06
CA ARG A 435 -34.74 19.23 21.74
C ARG A 435 -35.33 20.65 21.82
N GLY A 436 -35.19 21.45 20.75
CA GLY A 436 -36.30 22.28 20.25
C GLY A 436 -35.99 23.64 19.59
N ALA A 437 -36.78 23.93 18.53
CA ALA A 437 -37.00 25.18 17.77
C ALA A 437 -35.96 25.54 16.69
N ARG A 438 -36.25 25.47 15.37
CA ARG A 438 -37.13 26.31 14.52
C ARG A 438 -36.80 27.81 14.60
N GLU A 439 -36.07 28.31 13.62
CA GLU A 439 -36.51 29.20 12.52
C GLU A 439 -35.49 29.19 11.38
#